data_AF-A0A1I7TVK2-F1
#
_entry.id   AF-A0A1I7TVK2-F1
#
_cell.length_a   1.000
_cell.length_b   1.000
_cell.length_c   1.000
_cell.angle_alpha   90.00
_cell.angle_beta   90.00
_cell.angle_gamma   90.00
#
_symmetry.space_group_name_H-M   'P 1'
#
loop_
_entity.id
_entity.type
_entity.pdbx_description
1 polymer ?
#
loop_
_entity_poly.entity_id
_entity_poly.type
_entity_poly.pdbx_seq_one_letter_code
_entity_poly.pdbx_strand_id
1 'polypeptide(L)'
;MDSPKRVSVGKNSRCTDIKIAVNSEGCRMIVEGKPIQYRNQDGLEESLEKMFDDFLTLIPLDFQLNSLSVRFDDELSHYTFYTVFNKRVPQPLKFNTQIVKSFRMWETSLGWRLVDRESVRVSEYHILEKLENNIIKVHVERKESTGDKGDRWATFKSTKFVKYFREGQEDIYVDEPSQLSPKKQSPKPRKPQNTWNPYFSRQNSLRLGRK
;
A
#
# COMPACT_ATOMS: atom_id res chain seq x y z
N MET A 1 15.63 -25.91 11.87
CA MET A 1 15.29 -24.48 11.95
C MET A 1 15.80 -23.83 10.70
N ASP A 2 14.93 -23.64 9.70
CA ASP A 2 15.33 -23.02 8.45
C ASP A 2 15.44 -21.51 8.63
N SER A 3 16.65 -20.99 8.45
CA SER A 3 16.90 -19.56 8.41
C SER A 3 16.17 -18.93 7.23
N PRO A 4 15.57 -17.74 7.38
CA PRO A 4 14.92 -17.06 6.26
C PRO A 4 15.96 -16.74 5.18
N LYS A 5 15.72 -17.23 3.97
CA LYS A 5 16.53 -16.93 2.79
C LYS A 5 16.49 -15.42 2.55
N ARG A 6 17.58 -14.72 2.87
CA ARG A 6 17.82 -13.35 2.39
C ARG A 6 17.92 -13.41 0.87
N VAL A 7 16.95 -12.78 0.21
CA VAL A 7 17.04 -12.48 -1.22
C VAL A 7 18.20 -11.51 -1.39
N SER A 8 19.24 -11.92 -2.13
CA SER A 8 20.32 -11.02 -2.53
C SER A 8 19.75 -9.97 -3.48
N VAL A 9 19.56 -8.76 -2.96
CA VAL A 9 19.21 -7.58 -3.77
C VAL A 9 20.42 -7.26 -4.64
N GLY A 10 20.30 -7.56 -5.94
CA GLY A 10 21.27 -7.13 -6.94
C GLY A 10 21.39 -5.60 -6.95
N LYS A 11 22.61 -5.11 -7.22
CA LYS A 11 22.99 -3.69 -7.34
C LYS A 11 21.85 -2.77 -7.81
N ASN A 12 21.49 -1.81 -6.97
CA ASN A 12 20.92 -0.50 -7.31
C ASN A 12 19.77 -0.48 -8.34
N SER A 13 18.73 -1.32 -8.20
CA SER A 13 17.44 -0.92 -8.76
C SER A 13 16.92 0.24 -7.90
N ARG A 14 17.13 1.49 -8.34
CA ARG A 14 16.55 2.66 -7.69
C ARG A 14 15.04 2.44 -7.64
N CYS A 15 14.47 2.39 -6.45
CA CYS A 15 13.02 2.40 -6.28
C CYS A 15 12.49 3.69 -6.89
N THR A 16 11.56 3.57 -7.83
CA THR A 16 10.93 4.70 -8.51
C THR A 16 9.52 4.94 -7.99
N ASP A 17 8.79 3.88 -7.66
CA ASP A 17 7.39 3.94 -7.27
C ASP A 17 7.13 3.21 -5.95
N ILE A 18 6.56 3.94 -4.99
CA ILE A 18 6.13 3.40 -3.69
C ILE A 18 4.64 3.70 -3.48
N LYS A 19 3.89 2.67 -3.10
CA LYS A 19 2.50 2.81 -2.63
C LYS A 19 2.39 2.34 -1.20
N ILE A 20 1.73 3.13 -0.35
CA ILE A 20 1.50 2.81 1.06
C ILE A 20 -0.01 2.82 1.29
N ALA A 21 -0.51 1.80 1.99
CA ALA A 21 -1.86 1.78 2.52
C ALA A 21 -1.78 1.57 4.04
N VAL A 22 -2.51 2.40 4.79
CA VAL A 22 -2.52 2.40 6.25
C VAL A 22 -3.95 2.32 6.74
N ASN A 23 -4.20 1.44 7.70
CA ASN A 23 -5.48 1.29 8.39
C ASN A 23 -5.27 0.83 9.84
N SER A 24 -6.34 0.72 10.60
CA SER A 24 -6.29 0.24 11.99
C SER A 24 -5.69 -1.16 12.17
N GLU A 25 -5.70 -2.01 11.15
CA GLU A 25 -5.15 -3.38 11.20
C GLU A 25 -3.63 -3.43 10.90
N GLY A 26 -3.04 -2.33 10.46
CA GLY A 26 -1.62 -2.19 10.17
C GLY A 26 -1.35 -1.40 8.91
N CYS A 27 -0.23 -1.70 8.25
CA CYS A 27 0.13 -1.03 7.02
C CYS A 27 0.71 -2.00 5.99
N ARG A 28 0.65 -1.58 4.73
CA ARG A 28 1.19 -2.31 3.59
C ARG A 28 1.95 -1.34 2.70
N MET A 29 3.18 -1.69 2.39
CA MET A 29 4.00 -0.97 1.42
C MET A 29 4.13 -1.82 0.15
N ILE A 30 3.96 -1.23 -1.02
CA ILE A 30 4.14 -1.88 -2.32
C ILE A 30 5.29 -1.15 -3.02
N VAL A 31 6.35 -1.89 -3.29
CA VAL A 31 7.59 -1.38 -3.89
C VAL A 31 7.74 -2.05 -5.24
N GLU A 32 7.67 -1.27 -6.33
CA GLU A 32 7.75 -1.82 -7.69
C GLU A 32 6.78 -3.00 -7.93
N GLY A 33 5.56 -2.87 -7.43
CA GLY A 33 4.50 -3.88 -7.52
C GLY A 33 4.61 -5.04 -6.51
N LYS A 34 5.65 -5.10 -5.68
CA LYS A 34 5.85 -6.16 -4.68
C LYS A 34 5.35 -5.72 -3.30
N PRO A 35 4.33 -6.40 -2.73
CA PRO A 35 3.78 -6.01 -1.44
C PRO A 35 4.63 -6.53 -0.27
N ILE A 36 4.78 -5.69 0.75
CA ILE A 36 5.32 -6.00 2.08
C ILE A 36 4.24 -5.62 3.09
N GLN A 37 3.85 -6.57 3.95
CA GLN A 37 2.77 -6.40 4.91
C GLN A 37 3.34 -6.29 6.33
N TYR A 38 2.92 -5.25 7.05
CA TYR A 38 3.26 -5.00 8.44
C TYR A 38 1.98 -5.11 9.26
N ARG A 39 1.89 -6.16 10.06
CA ARG A 39 0.70 -6.43 10.88
C ARG A 39 0.78 -5.68 12.20
N ASN A 40 -0.36 -5.15 12.63
CA ASN A 40 -0.52 -4.50 13.92
C ASN A 40 -0.57 -5.53 15.06
N GLN A 41 0.60 -6.07 15.44
CA GLN A 41 0.73 -6.97 16.61
C GLN A 41 0.88 -6.18 17.91
N ASP A 42 1.68 -5.11 17.85
CA ASP A 42 2.13 -4.35 19.02
C ASP A 42 1.68 -2.87 19.00
N GLY A 43 0.93 -2.47 17.96
CA GLY A 43 0.51 -1.09 17.72
C GLY A 43 0.72 -0.65 16.27
N LEU A 44 -0.13 0.27 15.81
CA LEU A 44 0.00 0.85 14.47
C LEU A 44 1.31 1.66 14.35
N GLU A 45 1.71 2.35 15.42
CA GLU A 45 2.97 3.10 15.48
C GLU A 45 4.17 2.17 15.23
N GLU A 46 4.28 1.05 15.94
CA GLU A 46 5.39 0.10 15.75
C GLU A 46 5.37 -0.54 14.34
N SER A 47 4.18 -0.82 13.80
CA SER A 47 4.05 -1.33 12.42
C SER A 47 4.56 -0.32 11.39
N LEU A 48 4.24 0.96 11.60
CA LEU A 48 4.73 2.06 10.77
C LEU A 48 6.23 2.28 10.95
N GLU A 49 6.77 2.17 12.16
CA GLU A 49 8.21 2.28 12.41
C GLU A 49 8.99 1.22 11.63
N LYS A 50 8.57 -0.06 11.71
CA LYS A 50 9.16 -1.16 10.94
C LYS A 50 9.05 -0.91 9.43
N MET A 51 7.90 -0.41 8.97
CA MET A 51 7.70 -0.04 7.56
C MET A 51 8.64 1.10 7.14
N PHE A 52 8.82 2.12 7.98
CA PHE A 52 9.71 3.23 7.67
C PHE A 52 11.19 2.82 7.69
N ASP A 53 11.57 1.84 8.50
CA ASP A 53 12.92 1.26 8.46
C ASP A 53 13.21 0.64 7.10
N ASP A 54 12.31 -0.23 6.64
CA ASP A 54 12.41 -0.81 5.30
C ASP A 54 12.37 0.27 4.22
N PHE A 55 11.43 1.23 4.32
CA PHE A 55 11.32 2.35 3.39
C PHE A 55 12.65 3.11 3.26
N LEU A 56 13.29 3.48 4.38
CA LEU A 56 14.56 4.21 4.38
C LEU A 56 15.72 3.40 3.80
N THR A 57 15.68 2.06 3.89
CA THR A 57 16.67 1.20 3.22
C THR A 57 16.47 1.11 1.69
N LEU A 58 15.25 1.36 1.22
CA LEU A 58 14.84 1.15 -0.17
C LEU A 58 14.86 2.44 -1.00
N ILE A 59 14.71 3.60 -0.36
CA ILE A 59 14.80 4.88 -1.05
C ILE A 59 16.27 5.20 -1.41
N PRO A 60 16.51 5.87 -2.55
CA PRO A 60 17.81 6.43 -2.86
C PRO A 60 18.31 7.38 -1.75
N LEU A 61 19.64 7.49 -1.59
CA LEU A 61 20.27 8.36 -0.60
C LEU A 61 19.92 9.85 -0.77
N ASP A 62 19.48 10.26 -1.96
CA ASP A 62 19.02 11.63 -2.25
C ASP A 62 17.52 11.83 -1.96
N PHE A 63 16.83 10.79 -1.46
CA PHE A 63 15.40 10.77 -1.12
C PHE A 63 14.50 11.10 -2.31
N GLN A 64 14.95 10.80 -3.54
CA GLN A 64 14.22 11.06 -4.77
C GLN A 64 13.45 9.84 -5.27
N LEU A 65 12.14 9.99 -5.45
CA LEU A 65 11.22 9.02 -6.03
C LEU A 65 10.51 9.62 -7.26
N ASN A 66 10.00 8.78 -8.16
CA ASN A 66 9.13 9.27 -9.24
C ASN A 66 7.72 9.53 -8.70
N SER A 67 7.15 8.54 -8.01
CA SER A 67 5.83 8.67 -7.41
C SER A 67 5.74 8.10 -6.00
N LEU A 68 4.95 8.77 -5.17
CA LEU A 68 4.50 8.28 -3.88
C LEU A 68 2.98 8.32 -3.83
N SER A 69 2.36 7.16 -3.60
CA SER A 69 0.93 7.05 -3.34
C SER A 69 0.70 6.63 -1.90
N VAL A 70 -0.11 7.36 -1.14
CA VAL A 70 -0.49 7.00 0.22
C VAL A 70 -2.01 6.94 0.34
N ARG A 71 -2.52 5.85 0.92
CA ARG A 71 -3.93 5.65 1.19
C ARG A 71 -4.17 5.50 2.68
N PHE A 72 -5.16 6.23 3.19
CA PHE A 72 -5.65 6.14 4.56
C PHE A 72 -7.08 5.64 4.55
N ASP A 73 -7.35 4.57 5.29
CA ASP A 73 -8.72 4.05 5.43
C ASP A 73 -9.49 4.71 6.59
N ASP A 74 -8.77 5.33 7.54
CA ASP A 74 -9.33 6.00 8.71
C ASP A 74 -8.45 7.17 9.21
N GLU A 75 -9.07 8.04 10.01
CA GLU A 75 -8.48 9.28 10.55
C GLU A 75 -7.29 9.03 11.47
N LEU A 76 -7.36 7.99 12.31
CA LEU A 76 -6.28 7.62 13.21
C LEU A 76 -5.04 7.22 12.41
N SER A 77 -5.24 6.43 11.34
CA SER A 77 -4.18 5.99 10.45
C SER A 77 -3.48 7.14 9.73
N HIS A 78 -4.24 8.16 9.32
CA HIS A 78 -3.67 9.41 8.81
C HIS A 78 -2.78 10.04 9.88
N TYR A 79 -3.33 10.38 11.05
CA TYR A 79 -2.58 11.06 12.11
C TYR A 79 -1.32 10.30 12.55
N THR A 80 -1.42 9.00 12.83
CA THR A 80 -0.30 8.18 13.28
C THR A 80 0.79 8.09 12.20
N PHE A 81 0.42 7.98 10.92
CA PHE A 81 1.40 8.01 9.83
C PHE A 81 2.23 9.29 9.84
N TYR A 82 1.60 10.45 10.02
CA TYR A 82 2.34 11.72 10.14
C TYR A 82 3.28 11.76 11.31
N THR A 83 2.80 11.33 12.48
CA THR A 83 3.60 11.32 13.70
C THR A 83 4.85 10.49 13.51
N VAL A 84 4.71 9.27 12.99
CA VAL A 84 5.85 8.37 12.77
C VAL A 84 6.75 8.89 11.65
N PHE A 85 6.20 9.37 10.53
CA PHE A 85 6.99 9.92 9.44
C PHE A 85 7.90 11.05 9.94
N ASN A 86 7.35 12.02 10.66
CA ASN A 86 8.12 13.17 11.15
C ASN A 86 9.21 12.79 12.16
N LYS A 87 9.03 11.67 12.88
CA LYS A 87 10.06 11.12 13.78
C LYS A 87 11.16 10.37 13.04
N ARG A 88 10.81 9.63 11.97
CA ARG A 88 11.71 8.67 11.32
C ARG A 88 12.42 9.22 10.08
N VAL A 89 11.75 10.04 9.29
CA VAL A 89 12.27 10.52 8.00
C VAL A 89 13.05 11.82 8.25
N PRO A 90 14.39 11.82 8.06
CA PRO A 90 15.24 12.93 8.51
C PRO A 90 15.13 14.19 7.65
N GLN A 91 14.54 14.09 6.46
CA GLN A 91 14.40 15.18 5.51
C GLN A 91 13.13 15.03 4.67
N PRO A 92 12.58 16.13 4.12
CA PRO A 92 11.44 16.05 3.22
C PRO A 92 11.73 15.17 1.99
N LEU A 93 10.76 14.36 1.60
CA LEU A 93 10.87 13.51 0.41
C LEU A 93 10.79 14.34 -0.87
N LYS A 94 11.55 13.93 -1.88
CA LYS A 94 11.50 14.51 -3.22
C LYS A 94 10.78 13.57 -4.16
N PHE A 95 9.69 14.02 -4.79
CA PHE A 95 9.04 13.22 -5.82
C PHE A 95 8.34 14.08 -6.86
N ASN A 96 8.20 13.54 -8.07
CA ASN A 96 7.50 14.21 -9.16
C ASN A 96 5.99 14.19 -8.95
N THR A 97 5.44 13.01 -8.63
CA THR A 97 3.98 12.81 -8.47
C THR A 97 3.64 12.36 -7.05
N GLN A 98 2.71 13.06 -6.43
CA GLN A 98 2.09 12.70 -5.16
C GLN A 98 0.66 12.23 -5.39
N ILE A 99 0.25 11.14 -4.78
CA ILE A 99 -1.14 10.69 -4.79
C ILE A 99 -1.57 10.42 -3.35
N VAL A 100 -2.64 11.08 -2.90
CA VAL A 100 -3.20 10.89 -1.56
C VAL A 100 -4.63 10.42 -1.69
N LYS A 101 -4.94 9.30 -1.04
CA LYS A 101 -6.28 8.69 -1.10
C LYS A 101 -6.85 8.59 0.30
N SER A 102 -8.06 9.08 0.50
CA SER A 102 -8.77 8.94 1.78
C SER A 102 -10.28 8.96 1.55
N PHE A 103 -11.02 8.37 2.49
CA PHE A 103 -12.48 8.47 2.57
C PHE A 103 -12.98 9.82 3.11
N ARG A 104 -12.08 10.69 3.59
CA ARG A 104 -12.43 12.02 4.11
C ARG A 104 -11.60 13.12 3.44
N MET A 105 -12.25 14.23 3.11
CA MET A 105 -11.63 15.33 2.36
C MET A 105 -10.46 15.99 3.09
N TRP A 106 -10.54 16.19 4.41
CA TRP A 106 -9.46 16.83 5.16
C TRP A 106 -8.21 15.95 5.27
N GLU A 107 -8.37 14.63 5.18
CA GLU A 107 -7.28 13.66 5.22
C GLU A 107 -6.53 13.54 3.88
N THR A 108 -7.06 14.08 2.77
CA THR A 108 -6.34 14.07 1.49
C THR A 108 -5.17 15.05 1.47
N SER A 109 -5.09 15.98 2.42
CA SER A 109 -3.92 16.83 2.54
C SER A 109 -2.75 15.97 3.03
N LEU A 110 -1.71 15.81 2.21
CA LEU A 110 -0.36 15.52 2.71
C LEU A 110 0.27 16.84 3.18
N GLY A 111 0.60 16.94 4.46
CA GLY A 111 1.15 18.14 5.06
C GLY A 111 2.44 18.51 4.34
N TRP A 112 2.58 19.79 4.00
CA TRP A 112 3.75 20.32 3.26
C TRP A 112 5.10 20.06 3.93
N ARG A 113 5.09 19.57 5.18
CA ARG A 113 6.27 19.16 5.93
C ARG A 113 6.84 17.81 5.50
N LEU A 114 6.04 16.93 4.89
CA LEU A 114 6.47 15.60 4.49
C LEU A 114 7.30 15.61 3.20
N VAL A 115 7.18 16.68 2.41
CA VAL A 115 7.62 16.71 1.01
C VAL A 115 8.36 18.00 0.71
N ASP A 116 9.37 17.91 -0.12
CA ASP A 116 9.94 19.08 -0.77
C ASP A 116 8.93 19.58 -1.80
N ARG A 117 8.18 20.63 -1.46
CA ARG A 117 7.14 21.22 -2.32
C ARG A 117 7.66 21.59 -3.70
N GLU A 118 8.92 22.00 -3.80
CA GLU A 118 9.55 22.38 -5.08
C GLU A 118 9.95 21.17 -5.92
N SER A 119 9.93 19.95 -5.37
CA SER A 119 10.15 18.73 -6.14
C SER A 119 8.86 18.24 -6.82
N VAL A 120 7.71 18.47 -6.19
CA VAL A 120 6.40 17.99 -6.65
C VAL A 120 5.94 18.78 -7.87
N ARG A 121 5.62 18.06 -8.94
CA ARG A 121 5.01 18.62 -10.16
C ARG A 121 3.52 18.34 -10.24
N VAL A 122 3.11 17.18 -9.71
CA VAL A 122 1.72 16.73 -9.74
C VAL A 122 1.31 16.29 -8.34
N SER A 123 0.19 16.82 -7.87
CA SER A 123 -0.50 16.35 -6.65
C SER A 123 -1.90 15.89 -7.01
N GLU A 124 -2.20 14.63 -6.73
CA GLU A 124 -3.53 14.06 -6.87
C GLU A 124 -4.17 13.79 -5.52
N TYR A 125 -5.39 14.28 -5.36
CA TYR A 125 -6.23 14.06 -4.19
C TYR A 125 -7.39 13.16 -4.62
N HIS A 126 -7.48 11.98 -4.02
CA HIS A 126 -8.48 10.97 -4.33
C HIS A 126 -9.40 10.85 -3.11
N ILE A 127 -10.62 11.38 -3.22
CA ILE A 127 -11.65 11.18 -2.20
C ILE A 127 -12.42 9.92 -2.55
N LEU A 128 -12.37 8.95 -1.65
CA LEU A 128 -12.94 7.61 -1.81
C LEU A 128 -14.36 7.57 -1.22
N GLU A 129 -15.28 6.91 -1.93
CA GLU A 129 -16.66 6.67 -1.50
C GLU A 129 -16.98 5.20 -1.68
N LYS A 130 -17.38 4.51 -0.60
CA LYS A 130 -17.81 3.10 -0.67
C LYS A 130 -19.25 3.03 -1.20
N LEU A 131 -19.44 2.32 -2.30
CA LEU A 131 -20.74 1.98 -2.87
C LEU A 131 -21.06 0.50 -2.63
N GLU A 132 -22.24 0.08 -3.05
CA GLU A 132 -22.65 -1.33 -3.01
C GLU A 132 -21.70 -2.24 -3.80
N ASN A 133 -21.75 -3.55 -3.52
CA ASN A 133 -20.94 -4.57 -4.19
C ASN A 133 -19.42 -4.34 -4.08
N ASN A 134 -18.97 -3.66 -3.03
CA ASN A 134 -17.55 -3.31 -2.81
C ASN A 134 -16.98 -2.46 -3.96
N ILE A 135 -17.81 -1.67 -4.63
CA ILE A 135 -17.36 -0.67 -5.61
C ILE A 135 -16.88 0.56 -4.83
N ILE A 136 -15.74 1.09 -5.19
CA ILE A 136 -15.21 2.35 -4.68
C ILE A 136 -15.29 3.37 -5.80
N LYS A 137 -16.03 4.46 -5.56
CA LYS A 137 -16.03 5.65 -6.40
C LYS A 137 -14.93 6.58 -5.92
N VAL A 138 -14.23 7.19 -6.86
CA VAL A 138 -13.05 8.01 -6.60
C VAL A 138 -13.24 9.36 -7.27
N HIS A 139 -13.41 10.39 -6.45
CA HIS A 139 -13.34 11.77 -6.91
C HIS A 139 -11.87 12.18 -6.94
N VAL A 140 -11.33 12.39 -8.14
CA VAL A 140 -9.93 12.78 -8.34
C VAL A 140 -9.86 14.28 -8.60
N GLU A 141 -9.07 14.98 -7.80
CA GLU A 141 -8.54 16.31 -8.13
C GLU A 141 -7.05 16.18 -8.42
N ARG A 142 -6.65 16.38 -9.68
CA ARG A 142 -5.25 16.43 -10.11
C ARG A 142 -4.83 17.87 -10.27
N LYS A 143 -3.86 18.31 -9.49
CA LYS A 143 -3.20 19.61 -9.62
C LYS A 143 -1.82 19.43 -10.22
N GLU A 144 -1.56 20.13 -11.31
CA GLU A 144 -0.26 20.14 -11.98
C GLU A 144 0.30 21.56 -11.90
N SER A 145 1.47 21.70 -11.30
CA SER A 145 2.14 22.98 -11.18
C SER A 145 2.54 23.53 -12.54
N THR A 146 2.33 24.83 -12.76
CA THR A 146 2.70 25.51 -14.00
C THR A 146 3.68 26.65 -13.77
N GLY A 147 4.04 26.94 -12.51
CA GLY A 147 4.99 27.99 -12.15
C GLY A 147 6.45 27.57 -12.35
N ASP A 148 7.31 28.57 -12.41
CA ASP A 148 8.76 28.39 -12.49
C ASP A 148 9.38 27.88 -11.19
N LYS A 149 10.62 27.38 -11.26
CA LYS A 149 11.35 26.89 -10.09
C LYS A 149 11.52 28.01 -9.05
N GLY A 150 11.14 27.74 -7.79
CA GLY A 150 11.17 28.70 -6.69
C GLY A 150 9.80 29.27 -6.34
N ASP A 151 8.84 29.22 -7.28
CA ASP A 151 7.45 29.60 -7.06
C ASP A 151 6.50 28.63 -7.80
N ARG A 152 6.88 27.35 -7.84
CA ARG A 152 6.30 26.37 -8.76
C ARG A 152 4.79 26.23 -8.60
N TRP A 153 4.31 26.40 -7.37
CA TRP A 153 2.92 26.24 -6.99
C TRP A 153 2.13 27.55 -6.86
N ALA A 154 2.68 28.72 -7.21
CA ALA A 154 1.88 29.95 -7.32
C ALA A 154 0.81 29.84 -8.41
N THR A 155 1.11 29.10 -9.48
CA THR A 155 0.14 28.76 -10.52
C THR A 155 0.08 27.25 -10.72
N PHE A 156 -1.13 26.74 -10.92
CA PHE A 156 -1.36 25.33 -11.20
C PHE A 156 -2.62 25.16 -12.05
N LYS A 157 -2.62 24.11 -12.87
CA LYS A 157 -3.82 23.61 -13.55
C LYS A 157 -4.50 22.58 -12.64
N SER A 158 -5.79 22.76 -12.39
CA SER A 158 -6.60 21.76 -11.68
C SER A 158 -7.52 21.04 -12.68
N THR A 159 -7.50 19.71 -12.64
CA THR A 159 -8.42 18.86 -13.40
C THR A 159 -9.17 17.96 -12.42
N LYS A 160 -10.49 17.89 -12.57
CA LYS A 160 -11.36 17.07 -11.72
C LYS A 160 -12.09 16.03 -12.57
N PHE A 161 -12.09 14.79 -12.11
CA PHE A 161 -12.80 13.69 -12.78
C PHE A 161 -13.18 12.61 -11.77
N VAL A 162 -14.05 11.69 -12.19
CA VAL A 162 -14.49 10.55 -11.37
C VAL A 162 -13.98 9.27 -11.99
N LYS A 163 -13.55 8.33 -11.16
CA LYS A 163 -13.22 6.97 -11.56
C LYS A 163 -13.84 5.96 -10.59
N TYR A 164 -13.80 4.70 -10.97
CA TYR A 164 -14.29 3.59 -10.15
C TYR A 164 -13.28 2.46 -10.11
N PHE A 165 -13.20 1.77 -8.99
CA PHE A 165 -12.49 0.49 -8.84
C PHE A 165 -13.25 -0.43 -7.89
N ARG A 166 -12.91 -1.72 -7.85
CA ARG A 166 -13.48 -2.66 -6.87
C ARG A 166 -12.49 -2.86 -5.73
N GLU A 167 -12.97 -2.96 -4.48
CA GLU A 167 -12.11 -3.17 -3.32
C GLU A 167 -11.16 -4.37 -3.52
N GLY A 168 -9.86 -4.14 -3.34
CA GLY A 168 -8.79 -5.10 -3.64
C GLY A 168 -8.26 -5.08 -5.08
N GLN A 169 -8.80 -4.24 -5.96
CA GLN A 169 -8.40 -4.08 -7.37
C GLN A 169 -8.11 -2.61 -7.73
N GLU A 170 -7.38 -1.91 -6.86
CA GLU A 170 -7.03 -0.50 -7.02
C GLU A 170 -6.07 -0.25 -8.20
N ASP A 171 -5.52 -1.30 -8.80
CA ASP A 171 -4.74 -1.25 -10.03
C ASP A 171 -5.60 -1.05 -11.29
N ILE A 172 -6.92 -1.22 -11.20
CA ILE A 172 -7.85 -1.14 -12.34
C ILE A 172 -8.86 -0.02 -12.08
N TYR A 173 -8.59 1.16 -12.67
CA TYR A 173 -9.51 2.30 -12.69
C TYR A 173 -10.33 2.31 -13.98
N VAL A 174 -11.64 2.51 -13.85
CA VAL A 174 -12.57 2.65 -14.99
C VAL A 174 -13.38 3.94 -14.88
N ASP A 175 -13.96 4.38 -15.99
CA ASP A 175 -14.79 5.60 -16.05
C ASP A 175 -16.21 5.34 -15.55
N GLU A 176 -16.75 4.14 -15.81
CA GLU A 176 -18.11 3.76 -15.43
C GLU A 176 -18.12 2.48 -14.58
N PRO A 177 -18.98 2.38 -13.54
CA PRO A 177 -19.05 1.18 -12.69
C PRO A 177 -19.32 -0.12 -13.45
N SER A 178 -20.06 -0.04 -14.56
CA SER A 178 -20.44 -1.18 -15.41
C SER A 178 -19.23 -1.81 -16.13
N GLN A 179 -18.12 -1.10 -16.22
CA GLN A 179 -16.87 -1.58 -16.83
C GLN A 179 -16.02 -2.41 -15.86
N LEU A 180 -16.38 -2.48 -14.58
CA LEU A 180 -15.65 -3.28 -13.60
C LEU A 180 -15.83 -4.77 -13.86
N SER A 181 -14.70 -5.48 -13.93
CA SER A 181 -14.73 -6.94 -13.99
C SER A 181 -15.47 -7.52 -12.77
N PRO A 182 -16.15 -8.68 -12.93
CA PRO A 182 -16.68 -9.42 -11.80
C PRO A 182 -15.56 -9.69 -10.78
N LYS A 183 -15.91 -9.71 -9.49
CA LYS A 183 -14.97 -10.02 -8.41
C LYS A 183 -14.22 -11.30 -8.78
N LYS A 184 -12.89 -11.26 -8.89
CA LYS A 184 -12.09 -12.48 -9.01
C LYS A 184 -12.51 -13.39 -7.85
N GLN A 185 -13.18 -14.49 -8.14
CA GLN A 185 -13.46 -15.50 -7.12
C GLN A 185 -12.08 -15.96 -6.64
N SER A 186 -11.80 -15.75 -5.35
CA SER A 186 -10.65 -16.40 -4.73
C SER A 186 -10.78 -17.90 -5.05
N PRO A 187 -9.71 -18.57 -5.51
CA PRO A 187 -9.78 -20.00 -5.79
C PRO A 187 -10.32 -20.66 -4.52
N LYS A 188 -11.46 -21.35 -4.65
CA LYS A 188 -12.05 -22.08 -3.52
C LYS A 188 -10.91 -22.87 -2.86
N PRO A 189 -10.69 -22.77 -1.54
CA PRO A 189 -9.73 -23.63 -0.89
C PRO A 189 -10.08 -25.05 -1.32
N ARG A 190 -9.13 -25.73 -1.98
CA ARG A 190 -9.31 -27.15 -2.28
C ARG A 190 -9.63 -27.76 -0.92
N LYS A 191 -10.85 -28.29 -0.75
CA LYS A 191 -11.17 -29.13 0.39
C LYS A 191 -10.00 -30.12 0.47
N PRO A 192 -9.34 -30.31 1.63
CA PRO A 192 -8.38 -31.39 1.75
C PRO A 192 -9.10 -32.64 1.24
N GLN A 193 -8.60 -33.22 0.14
CA GLN A 193 -9.02 -34.54 -0.24
C GLN A 193 -8.61 -35.40 0.94
N ASN A 194 -9.59 -35.77 1.76
CA ASN A 194 -9.45 -36.83 2.72
C ASN A 194 -9.13 -38.08 1.91
N THR A 195 -7.85 -38.29 1.63
CA THR A 195 -7.30 -39.62 1.37
C THR A 195 -7.21 -40.33 2.71
N TRP A 196 -8.36 -40.52 3.35
CA TRP A 196 -8.53 -41.60 4.30
C TRP A 196 -8.66 -42.85 3.46
N ASN A 197 -7.52 -43.51 3.25
CA ASN A 197 -7.46 -44.83 2.65
C ASN A 197 -7.83 -45.86 3.75
N PRO A 198 -9.01 -46.52 3.69
CA PRO A 198 -9.42 -47.45 4.75
C PRO A 198 -8.63 -48.77 4.75
N TYR A 199 -7.61 -48.93 3.89
CA TYR A 199 -6.86 -50.18 3.76
C TYR A 199 -5.55 -50.27 4.56
N PHE A 200 -5.19 -49.28 5.38
CA PHE A 200 -3.92 -49.29 6.13
C PHE A 200 -4.03 -49.59 7.63
N SER A 201 -5.15 -50.17 8.10
CA SER A 201 -5.35 -50.56 9.50
C SER A 201 -5.51 -52.06 9.72
N ARG A 202 -4.76 -52.90 8.99
CA ARG A 202 -4.52 -54.30 9.34
C ARG A 202 -3.11 -54.74 8.98
N GLN A 203 -2.14 -54.40 9.81
CA GLN A 203 -0.91 -55.17 10.03
C GLN A 203 -0.06 -54.43 11.07
N ASN A 204 -0.31 -54.70 12.36
CA ASN A 204 0.69 -54.65 13.45
C ASN A 204 0.03 -54.90 14.81
N SER A 205 -0.73 -56.00 14.93
CA SER A 205 -1.24 -56.47 16.22
C SER A 205 -1.04 -57.98 16.39
N LEU A 206 0.12 -58.51 15.99
CA LEU A 206 0.53 -59.88 16.33
C LEU A 206 2.06 -59.98 16.31
N ARG A 207 2.69 -59.75 17.47
CA ARG A 207 4.05 -60.11 17.93
C ARG A 207 4.41 -59.10 19.05
N LEU A 208 4.76 -59.40 20.29
CA LEU A 208 5.12 -60.63 20.98
C LEU A 208 4.84 -60.38 22.47
N GLY A 209 4.04 -61.24 23.09
CA GLY A 209 3.95 -61.40 24.53
C GLY A 209 4.00 -62.89 24.81
N ARG A 210 5.18 -63.38 25.22
CA ARG A 210 5.59 -64.72 25.71
C ARG A 210 7.11 -64.77 25.49
N LYS A 211 7.99 -64.93 26.46
CA LYS A 211 7.94 -65.42 27.85
C LYS A 211 8.78 -64.50 28.72
#